data_AF-A0A1N6MZA9-F1
#
_entry.id   AF-A0A1N6MZA9-F1
#
_cell.length_a   1.000
_cell.length_b   1.000
_cell.length_c   1.000
_cell.angle_alpha   90.00
_cell.angle_beta   90.00
_cell.angle_gamma   90.00
#
_symmetry.space_group_name_H-M   'P 1'
#
loop_
_entity.id
_entity.type
_entity.pdbx_description
1 polymer ?
#
loop_
_entity_poly.entity_id
_entity_poly.type
_entity_poly.pdbx_seq_one_letter_code
_entity_poly.pdbx_strand_id
1 'polypeptide(L)'
;MSDVNKLDNKQCSFDPEQYKVKVDDTVAPVGSFPWAMIQVYLGNLVYRSEWDVPHQYLKFIPKSTGGDGENIPPQIWMINKGEEQPWSPSQDDLTSCDWSLLELSVFDITSAYSNKTVFSNAEIWGYIVRSTSPLGSLTNIVRNKDIAEIEAFCWERYQKSDDSYDFNFMLFFMANKDKESAQRLDNLIANKTLYVMVDGVAYNLGTNLINNSDDYEYEIYIKGSEAQKLGTILMQMAETKSKKRFYCYWH
;
A
#
# COMPACT_ATOMS: atom_id res chain seq x y z
N MET A 1 -23.95 -49.37 -17.68
CA MET A 1 -24.36 -48.45 -16.61
C MET A 1 -23.15 -47.62 -16.27
N SER A 2 -23.34 -46.31 -16.20
CA SER A 2 -22.31 -45.28 -16.04
C SER A 2 -21.55 -45.41 -14.73
N ASP A 3 -20.24 -45.67 -14.82
CA ASP A 3 -19.31 -45.39 -13.73
C ASP A 3 -19.28 -43.87 -13.54
N VAL A 4 -20.04 -43.43 -12.54
CA VAL A 4 -20.05 -42.05 -12.08
C VAL A 4 -18.64 -41.77 -11.56
N ASN A 5 -17.91 -40.93 -12.28
CA ASN A 5 -16.65 -40.31 -11.85
C ASN A 5 -16.87 -39.71 -10.45
N LYS A 6 -16.55 -40.45 -9.40
CA LYS A 6 -16.41 -39.90 -8.07
C LYS A 6 -15.18 -39.00 -8.15
N LEU A 7 -15.42 -37.71 -8.30
CA LEU A 7 -14.46 -36.69 -7.90
C LEU A 7 -14.26 -36.89 -6.40
N ASP A 8 -13.37 -37.82 -6.05
CA ASP A 8 -12.83 -37.93 -4.71
C ASP A 8 -12.40 -36.52 -4.31
N ASN A 9 -12.83 -36.12 -3.12
CA ASN A 9 -12.63 -34.81 -2.53
C ASN A 9 -11.13 -34.52 -2.34
N LYS A 10 -10.42 -34.28 -3.45
CA LYS A 10 -9.04 -33.84 -3.50
C LYS A 10 -9.05 -32.36 -3.24
N GLN A 11 -9.32 -32.01 -1.98
CA GLN A 11 -9.09 -30.66 -1.50
C GLN A 11 -7.59 -30.44 -1.60
N CYS A 12 -7.15 -29.75 -2.66
CA CYS A 12 -5.76 -29.36 -2.82
C CYS A 12 -5.36 -28.54 -1.58
N SER A 13 -4.39 -29.05 -0.82
CA SER A 13 -3.80 -28.29 0.28
C SER A 13 -3.08 -27.09 -0.32
N PHE A 14 -3.64 -25.90 -0.15
CA PHE A 14 -3.03 -24.66 -0.61
C PHE A 14 -2.05 -24.17 0.46
N ASP A 15 -0.77 -24.45 0.27
CA ASP A 15 0.34 -23.88 1.05
C ASP A 15 1.08 -22.86 0.16
N PRO A 16 0.98 -21.54 0.42
CA PRO A 16 1.70 -20.51 -0.34
C PRO A 16 3.22 -20.68 -0.32
N GLU A 17 3.78 -21.24 0.76
CA GLU A 17 5.23 -21.38 0.92
C GLU A 17 5.84 -22.34 -0.10
N GLN A 18 5.03 -23.23 -0.69
CA GLN A 18 5.49 -24.14 -1.75
C GLN A 18 5.92 -23.40 -3.03
N TYR A 19 5.51 -22.14 -3.22
CA TYR A 19 5.90 -21.31 -4.36
C TYR A 19 7.17 -20.48 -4.11
N LYS A 20 7.67 -20.43 -2.87
CA LYS A 20 8.94 -19.76 -2.55
C LYS A 20 10.09 -20.70 -2.91
N VAL A 21 10.90 -20.31 -3.90
CA VAL A 21 12.01 -21.13 -4.42
C VAL A 21 13.01 -21.44 -3.30
N LYS A 22 13.31 -22.73 -3.11
CA LYS A 22 14.51 -23.19 -2.40
C LYS A 22 15.66 -23.29 -3.40
N VAL A 23 16.24 -22.15 -3.77
CA VAL A 23 17.45 -22.00 -4.59
C VAL A 23 17.45 -22.71 -5.96
N ASP A 24 17.44 -21.90 -7.03
CA ASP A 24 17.93 -22.21 -8.40
C ASP A 24 16.99 -22.89 -9.43
N ASP A 25 15.70 -22.55 -9.49
CA ASP A 25 14.88 -22.88 -10.66
C ASP A 25 13.91 -21.76 -11.06
N THR A 26 13.91 -21.44 -12.37
CA THR A 26 13.05 -20.44 -13.01
C THR A 26 11.57 -20.87 -12.94
N VAL A 27 10.83 -20.39 -11.93
CA VAL A 27 9.42 -20.77 -11.71
C VAL A 27 8.48 -20.21 -12.79
N ALA A 28 8.72 -18.98 -13.26
CA ALA A 28 8.02 -18.35 -14.39
C ALA A 28 8.74 -17.04 -14.79
N PRO A 29 8.73 -16.63 -16.06
CA PRO A 29 9.31 -15.35 -16.49
C PRO A 29 8.62 -14.17 -15.81
N VAL A 30 9.39 -13.23 -15.26
CA VAL A 30 8.86 -11.97 -14.71
C VAL A 30 8.01 -11.26 -15.76
N GLY A 31 6.84 -10.76 -15.35
CA GLY A 31 5.88 -10.11 -16.23
C GLY A 31 4.89 -11.05 -16.91
N SER A 32 5.13 -12.37 -16.90
CA SER A 32 4.17 -13.34 -17.45
C SER A 32 2.99 -13.61 -16.53
N PHE A 33 1.88 -14.09 -17.10
CA PHE A 33 0.71 -14.51 -16.33
C PHE A 33 1.02 -15.57 -15.25
N PRO A 34 1.75 -16.67 -15.52
CA PRO A 34 2.10 -17.63 -14.48
C PRO A 34 2.89 -17.01 -13.33
N TRP A 35 3.83 -16.11 -13.63
CA TRP A 35 4.56 -15.36 -12.62
C TRP A 35 3.62 -14.49 -11.77
N ALA A 36 2.70 -13.78 -12.41
CA ALA A 36 1.73 -12.93 -11.71
C ALA A 36 0.85 -13.74 -10.74
N MET A 37 0.38 -14.92 -11.14
CA MET A 37 -0.44 -15.78 -10.29
C MET A 37 0.34 -16.30 -9.08
N ILE A 38 1.62 -16.65 -9.25
CA ILE A 38 2.51 -16.99 -8.14
C ILE A 38 2.60 -15.82 -7.16
N GLN A 39 2.81 -14.61 -7.66
CA GLN A 39 2.89 -13.42 -6.80
C GLN A 39 1.57 -13.19 -6.03
N VAL A 40 0.42 -13.35 -6.68
CA VAL A 40 -0.90 -13.23 -6.02
C VAL A 40 -1.05 -14.26 -4.90
N TYR A 41 -0.69 -15.52 -5.15
CA TYR A 41 -0.75 -16.57 -4.12
C TYR A 41 0.19 -16.33 -2.94
N LEU A 42 1.32 -15.65 -3.17
CA LEU A 42 2.23 -15.19 -2.13
C LEU A 42 1.72 -13.93 -1.40
N GLY A 43 0.51 -13.46 -1.70
CA GLY A 43 -0.12 -12.31 -1.06
C GLY A 43 0.28 -10.95 -1.63
N ASN A 44 1.01 -10.92 -2.75
CA ASN A 44 1.33 -9.67 -3.42
C ASN A 44 0.15 -9.16 -4.24
N LEU A 45 0.10 -7.84 -4.41
CA LEU A 45 -0.81 -7.21 -5.36
C LEU A 45 -0.13 -7.18 -6.73
N VAL A 46 -0.87 -7.53 -7.78
CA VAL A 46 -0.37 -7.46 -9.15
C VAL A 46 -1.32 -6.70 -10.05
N TYR A 47 -0.80 -6.10 -11.10
CA TYR A 47 -1.57 -5.36 -12.09
C TYR A 47 -0.97 -5.53 -13.48
N ARG A 48 -1.74 -5.14 -14.49
CA ARG A 48 -1.30 -5.03 -15.89
C ARG A 48 -0.94 -3.58 -16.20
N SER A 49 0.09 -3.36 -17.02
CA SER A 49 0.54 -1.99 -17.35
C SER A 49 -0.55 -1.09 -17.95
N GLU A 50 -1.56 -1.68 -18.62
CA GLU A 50 -2.68 -0.97 -19.24
C GLU A 50 -3.85 -0.70 -18.27
N TRP A 51 -3.81 -1.22 -17.04
CA TRP A 51 -4.86 -1.03 -16.05
C TRP A 51 -4.76 0.33 -15.33
N ASP A 52 -5.91 0.79 -14.81
CA ASP A 52 -6.05 2.06 -14.08
C ASP A 52 -5.45 1.97 -12.66
N VAL A 53 -4.12 2.02 -12.53
CA VAL A 53 -3.40 2.02 -11.24
C VAL A 53 -3.54 3.38 -10.54
N PRO A 54 -3.77 3.42 -9.21
CA PRO A 54 -3.80 2.31 -8.24
C PRO A 54 -5.19 1.70 -8.01
N HIS A 55 -6.17 2.00 -8.87
CA HIS A 55 -7.56 1.57 -8.70
C HIS A 55 -7.85 0.16 -9.22
N GLN A 56 -6.99 -0.39 -10.09
CA GLN A 56 -7.16 -1.70 -10.70
C GLN A 56 -5.97 -2.62 -10.43
N TYR A 57 -6.23 -3.71 -9.71
CA TYR A 57 -5.23 -4.73 -9.37
C TYR A 57 -5.90 -6.03 -8.93
N LEU A 58 -5.13 -7.13 -8.91
CA LEU A 58 -5.55 -8.40 -8.35
C LEU A 58 -5.02 -8.58 -6.93
N LYS A 59 -5.82 -9.26 -6.11
CA LYS A 59 -5.44 -9.71 -4.76
C LYS A 59 -5.96 -11.11 -4.49
N PHE A 60 -5.29 -11.81 -3.57
CA PHE A 60 -5.75 -13.11 -3.09
C PHE A 60 -6.68 -12.95 -1.88
N ILE A 61 -7.81 -13.67 -1.91
CA ILE A 61 -8.72 -13.83 -0.79
C ILE A 61 -8.54 -15.25 -0.25
N PRO A 62 -8.02 -15.42 0.99
CA PRO A 62 -7.87 -16.74 1.58
C PRO A 62 -9.23 -17.37 1.88
N LYS A 63 -9.21 -18.68 2.08
CA LYS A 63 -10.39 -19.43 2.53
C LYS A 63 -10.98 -18.78 3.79
N SER A 64 -12.28 -18.61 3.82
CA SER A 64 -13.01 -18.07 4.97
C SER A 64 -14.33 -18.82 5.19
N THR A 65 -15.04 -18.47 6.27
CA THR A 65 -16.36 -19.01 6.58
C THR A 65 -17.37 -17.87 6.51
N GLY A 66 -18.42 -18.03 5.71
CA GLY A 66 -19.49 -17.06 5.56
C GLY A 66 -20.34 -16.90 6.83
N GLY A 67 -21.16 -15.86 6.88
CA GLY A 67 -22.06 -15.61 8.00
C GLY A 67 -23.14 -16.70 8.20
N ASP A 68 -23.37 -17.50 7.17
CA ASP A 68 -24.22 -18.70 7.13
C ASP A 68 -23.49 -19.98 7.59
N GLY A 69 -22.20 -19.89 7.91
CA GLY A 69 -21.37 -21.03 8.27
C GLY A 69 -20.82 -21.81 7.07
N GLU A 70 -21.09 -21.38 5.83
CA GLU A 70 -20.56 -22.06 4.64
C GLU A 70 -19.09 -21.71 4.41
N ASN A 71 -18.33 -22.68 3.89
CA ASN A 71 -16.92 -22.45 3.55
C ASN A 71 -16.82 -21.70 2.22
N ILE A 72 -16.26 -20.51 2.25
CA ILE A 72 -15.91 -19.75 1.05
C ILE A 72 -14.51 -20.21 0.61
N PRO A 73 -14.36 -20.83 -0.58
CA PRO A 73 -13.06 -21.27 -1.07
C PRO A 73 -12.13 -20.06 -1.33
N PRO A 74 -10.81 -20.27 -1.35
CA PRO A 74 -9.88 -19.20 -1.73
C PRO A 74 -10.17 -18.72 -3.16
N GLN A 75 -10.08 -17.41 -3.38
CA GLN A 75 -10.41 -16.77 -4.66
C GLN A 75 -9.39 -15.68 -4.99
N ILE A 76 -9.23 -15.40 -6.29
CA ILE A 76 -8.51 -14.22 -6.75
C ILE A 76 -9.56 -13.17 -7.08
N TRP A 77 -9.40 -11.98 -6.51
CA TRP A 77 -10.34 -10.88 -6.69
C TRP A 77 -9.65 -9.75 -7.45
N MET A 78 -10.40 -9.12 -8.34
CA MET A 78 -10.02 -7.86 -8.96
C MET A 78 -10.62 -6.73 -8.14
N ILE A 79 -9.77 -5.77 -7.80
CA ILE A 79 -10.19 -4.46 -7.33
C ILE A 79 -10.34 -3.58 -8.56
N ASN A 80 -11.45 -2.84 -8.65
CA ASN A 80 -11.65 -1.82 -9.67
C ASN A 80 -12.35 -0.62 -9.02
N LYS A 81 -11.60 0.47 -8.83
CA LYS A 81 -12.11 1.72 -8.20
C LYS A 81 -12.73 1.48 -6.82
N GLY A 82 -12.17 0.53 -6.07
CA GLY A 82 -12.62 0.15 -4.73
C GLY A 82 -13.74 -0.89 -4.71
N GLU A 83 -14.31 -1.25 -5.86
CA GLU A 83 -15.21 -2.40 -5.97
C GLU A 83 -14.38 -3.67 -6.04
N GLU A 84 -14.79 -4.69 -5.29
CA GLU A 84 -14.10 -5.98 -5.26
C GLU A 84 -15.00 -7.06 -5.86
N GLN A 85 -14.46 -7.84 -6.80
CA GLN A 85 -15.20 -8.90 -7.45
C GLN A 85 -14.32 -10.12 -7.72
N PRO A 86 -14.87 -11.35 -7.67
CA PRO A 86 -14.16 -12.53 -8.13
C PRO A 86 -13.66 -12.33 -9.57
N TRP A 87 -12.41 -12.67 -9.80
CA TRP A 87 -11.76 -12.49 -11.09
C TRP A 87 -11.55 -13.82 -11.80
N SER A 88 -11.66 -13.81 -13.12
CA SER A 88 -11.29 -14.92 -13.98
C SER A 88 -10.48 -14.36 -15.16
N PRO A 89 -9.35 -14.97 -15.53
CA PRO A 89 -8.50 -14.47 -16.59
C PRO A 89 -9.21 -14.48 -17.94
N SER A 90 -9.06 -13.39 -18.69
CA SER A 90 -9.35 -13.36 -20.11
C SER A 90 -8.22 -14.00 -20.93
N GLN A 91 -8.44 -14.23 -22.23
CA GLN A 91 -7.37 -14.72 -23.12
C GLN A 91 -6.18 -13.74 -23.18
N ASP A 92 -6.46 -12.45 -23.13
CA ASP A 92 -5.43 -11.41 -23.14
C ASP A 92 -4.60 -11.47 -21.85
N ASP A 93 -5.25 -11.69 -20.70
CA ASP A 93 -4.57 -11.86 -19.41
C ASP A 93 -3.58 -13.02 -19.43
N LEU A 94 -3.99 -14.17 -19.99
CA LEU A 94 -3.19 -15.39 -20.06
C LEU A 94 -1.94 -15.25 -20.93
N THR A 95 -2.00 -14.40 -21.96
CA THR A 95 -0.96 -14.30 -23.00
C THR A 95 -0.03 -13.10 -22.84
N SER A 96 -0.33 -12.22 -21.87
CA SER A 96 0.41 -10.99 -21.71
C SER A 96 1.64 -11.10 -20.83
N CYS A 97 2.57 -10.18 -21.07
CA CYS A 97 3.92 -10.15 -20.48
C CYS A 97 4.25 -8.84 -19.75
N ASP A 98 3.23 -8.04 -19.44
CA ASP A 98 3.32 -6.73 -18.80
C ASP A 98 2.70 -6.73 -17.39
N TRP A 99 2.63 -7.90 -16.75
CA TRP A 99 2.25 -7.98 -15.35
C TRP A 99 3.34 -7.36 -14.45
N SER A 100 2.93 -6.70 -13.37
CA SER A 100 3.85 -6.05 -12.43
C SER A 100 3.35 -6.14 -11.00
N LEU A 101 4.27 -6.05 -10.04
CA LEU A 101 3.94 -5.93 -8.61
C LEU A 101 3.43 -4.51 -8.31
N LEU A 102 2.35 -4.41 -7.57
CA LEU A 102 1.82 -3.15 -7.06
C LEU A 102 2.19 -2.97 -5.59
N GLU A 103 3.10 -2.05 -5.32
CA GLU A 103 3.49 -1.66 -3.97
C GLU A 103 2.55 -0.56 -3.49
N LEU A 104 1.48 -0.92 -2.78
CA LEU A 104 0.37 -0.03 -2.44
C LEU A 104 0.00 -0.11 -0.96
N SER A 105 -0.21 1.06 -0.36
CA SER A 105 -0.93 1.24 0.89
C SER A 105 -2.16 2.12 0.66
N VAL A 106 -3.34 1.68 1.10
CA VAL A 106 -4.60 2.43 1.04
C VAL A 106 -5.12 2.66 2.44
N PHE A 107 -5.55 3.87 2.76
CA PHE A 107 -6.12 4.19 4.06
C PHE A 107 -6.98 5.43 4.01
N ASP A 108 -7.95 5.51 4.92
CA ASP A 108 -8.81 6.66 5.10
C ASP A 108 -8.30 7.51 6.26
N ILE A 109 -8.03 8.79 6.00
CA ILE A 109 -7.57 9.75 7.01
C ILE A 109 -8.72 10.67 7.40
N THR A 110 -8.87 10.90 8.70
CA THR A 110 -9.51 12.10 9.24
C THR A 110 -8.41 13.01 9.75
N SER A 111 -8.13 14.08 9.03
CA SER A 111 -7.06 15.03 9.37
C SER A 111 -7.48 15.85 10.58
N ALA A 112 -6.54 16.15 11.48
CA ALA A 112 -6.73 17.12 12.55
C ALA A 112 -5.56 18.11 12.58
N TYR A 113 -5.76 19.23 13.29
CA TYR A 113 -4.78 20.30 13.44
C TYR A 113 -4.21 20.33 14.86
N SER A 114 -2.90 20.55 14.98
CA SER A 114 -2.25 20.92 16.23
C SER A 114 -1.12 21.91 15.98
N ASN A 115 -0.92 22.85 16.90
CA ASN A 115 0.27 23.72 16.98
C ASN A 115 1.18 23.36 18.16
N LYS A 116 0.94 22.18 18.75
CA LYS A 116 1.72 21.59 19.84
C LYS A 116 1.83 20.11 19.57
N THR A 117 2.94 19.68 18.99
CA THR A 117 3.27 18.26 18.87
C THR A 117 4.62 18.01 19.55
N VAL A 118 4.91 16.75 19.87
CA VAL A 118 6.14 16.37 20.57
C VAL A 118 7.39 16.60 19.70
N PHE A 119 7.21 16.63 18.38
CA PHE A 119 8.31 16.65 17.41
C PHE A 119 8.82 18.06 17.12
N SER A 120 7.99 19.10 17.31
CA SER A 120 8.34 20.46 16.90
C SER A 120 7.38 21.51 17.45
N ASN A 121 7.84 22.78 17.46
CA ASN A 121 6.95 23.94 17.53
C ASN A 121 6.26 24.19 16.16
N ALA A 122 5.96 23.14 15.42
CA ALA A 122 5.31 23.24 14.12
C ALA A 122 3.79 23.22 14.27
N GLU A 123 3.15 23.86 13.31
CA GLU A 123 1.76 23.61 13.01
C GLU A 123 1.66 22.38 12.11
N ILE A 124 0.84 21.42 12.52
CA ILE A 124 0.71 20.12 11.89
C ILE A 124 -0.75 19.88 11.51
N TRP A 125 -0.96 19.37 10.30
CA TRP A 125 -2.24 18.88 9.81
C TRP A 125 -2.09 17.44 9.31
N GLY A 126 -2.91 16.53 9.82
CA GLY A 126 -2.94 15.16 9.32
C GLY A 126 -3.15 14.14 10.42
N TYR A 127 -2.41 13.05 10.33
CA TYR A 127 -2.43 11.92 11.25
C TYR A 127 -1.05 11.67 11.85
N ILE A 128 -0.99 11.51 13.18
CA ILE A 128 0.20 11.12 13.95
C ILE A 128 -0.24 10.26 15.14
N VAL A 129 0.36 9.08 15.34
CA VAL A 129 0.12 8.25 16.54
C VAL A 129 1.30 8.22 17.51
N ARG A 130 2.54 8.39 17.03
CA ARG A 130 3.79 8.36 17.83
C ARG A 130 3.95 9.52 18.84
N SER A 131 3.00 10.46 18.85
CA SER A 131 3.00 11.63 19.72
C SER A 131 2.32 11.33 21.07
N THR A 132 2.79 11.94 22.17
CA THR A 132 2.06 11.94 23.46
C THR A 132 0.70 12.62 23.36
N SER A 133 0.46 13.36 22.26
CA SER A 133 -0.83 13.88 21.84
C SER A 133 -1.11 13.41 20.41
N PRO A 134 -1.70 12.22 20.22
CA PRO A 134 -2.07 11.70 18.91
C PRO A 134 -2.96 12.69 18.16
N LEU A 135 -2.82 12.74 16.85
CA LEU A 135 -3.51 13.66 15.96
C LEU A 135 -4.22 12.88 14.86
N GLY A 136 -5.46 13.26 14.56
CA GLY A 136 -6.24 12.67 13.48
C GLY A 136 -6.58 11.20 13.73
N SER A 137 -7.03 10.52 12.68
CA SER A 137 -7.24 9.07 12.70
C SER A 137 -7.01 8.45 11.34
N LEU A 138 -6.59 7.20 11.34
CA LEU A 138 -6.32 6.39 10.16
C LEU A 138 -7.17 5.10 10.26
N THR A 139 -7.97 4.82 9.23
CA THR A 139 -8.96 3.71 9.19
C THR A 139 -8.95 3.01 7.82
N ASN A 140 -9.64 1.87 7.69
CA ASN A 140 -9.79 1.13 6.42
C ASN A 140 -8.45 0.84 5.71
N ILE A 141 -7.51 0.28 6.47
CA ILE A 141 -6.12 0.14 6.06
C ILE A 141 -5.92 -1.12 5.23
N VAL A 142 -5.44 -0.96 4.00
CA VAL A 142 -4.77 -1.99 3.22
C VAL A 142 -3.31 -1.61 3.20
N ARG A 143 -2.43 -2.39 3.82
CA ARG A 143 -1.00 -2.06 3.89
C ARG A 143 -0.25 -2.76 2.78
N ASN A 144 0.81 -2.11 2.31
CA ASN A 144 1.91 -2.80 1.67
C ASN A 144 2.38 -3.92 2.60
N LYS A 145 2.61 -5.13 2.06
CA LYS A 145 3.00 -6.31 2.85
C LYS A 145 4.27 -6.10 3.68
N ASP A 146 5.16 -5.20 3.27
CA ASP A 146 6.45 -4.93 3.91
C ASP A 146 6.36 -3.83 4.98
N ILE A 147 5.23 -3.13 5.05
CA ILE A 147 4.94 -2.07 6.04
C ILE A 147 4.07 -2.64 7.16
N ALA A 148 4.63 -2.71 8.37
CA ALA A 148 3.92 -3.12 9.56
C ALA A 148 2.95 -2.04 10.06
N GLU A 149 3.43 -0.79 10.09
CA GLU A 149 2.70 0.33 10.69
C GLU A 149 2.94 1.64 9.93
N ILE A 150 1.90 2.48 9.89
CA ILE A 150 1.98 3.87 9.42
C ILE A 150 1.76 4.73 10.65
N GLU A 151 2.81 5.44 11.08
CA GLU A 151 2.78 6.23 12.32
C GLU A 151 2.48 7.71 12.07
N ALA A 152 2.84 8.23 10.89
CA ALA A 152 2.55 9.61 10.51
C ALA A 152 2.26 9.76 9.02
N PHE A 153 1.30 10.62 8.73
CA PHE A 153 0.98 11.14 7.40
C PHE A 153 0.47 12.55 7.61
N CYS A 154 1.36 13.53 7.51
CA CYS A 154 1.02 14.90 7.89
C CYS A 154 1.79 15.98 7.11
N TRP A 155 1.21 17.16 7.11
CA TRP A 155 1.83 18.38 6.62
C TRP A 155 2.31 19.20 7.81
N GLU A 156 3.58 19.59 7.80
CA GLU A 156 4.17 20.43 8.84
C GLU A 156 4.54 21.81 8.30
N ARG A 157 4.32 22.81 9.15
CA ARG A 157 4.81 24.18 8.99
C ARG A 157 5.57 24.57 10.25
N TYR A 158 6.88 24.77 10.14
CA TYR A 158 7.70 25.23 11.27
C TYR A 158 8.34 26.59 11.00
N GLN A 159 8.43 27.40 12.05
CA GLN A 159 9.07 28.71 12.00
C GLN A 159 10.59 28.53 12.11
N LYS A 160 11.33 29.21 11.23
CA LYS A 160 12.79 29.29 11.25
C LYS A 160 13.25 30.42 12.17
N SER A 161 14.55 30.44 12.45
CA SER A 161 15.20 31.47 13.28
C SER A 161 15.14 32.88 12.69
N ASP A 162 14.89 33.02 11.39
CA ASP A 162 14.77 34.28 10.67
C ASP A 162 13.31 34.74 10.50
N ASP A 163 12.39 34.18 11.30
CA ASP A 163 10.94 34.38 11.23
C ASP A 163 10.27 33.93 9.90
N SER A 164 11.02 33.31 8.99
CA SER A 164 10.42 32.65 7.83
C SER A 164 9.83 31.28 8.20
N TYR A 165 9.03 30.71 7.32
CA TYR A 165 8.46 29.36 7.50
C TYR A 165 9.11 28.37 6.54
N ASP A 166 9.40 27.17 7.03
CA ASP A 166 9.61 25.99 6.19
C ASP A 166 8.38 25.10 6.23
N PHE A 167 8.31 24.25 5.21
CA PHE A 167 7.22 23.32 5.07
C PHE A 167 7.74 21.98 4.56
N ASN A 168 7.21 20.92 5.13
CA ASN A 168 7.47 19.58 4.65
C ASN A 168 6.18 18.75 4.75
N PHE A 169 6.11 17.73 3.91
CA PHE A 169 5.17 16.64 4.06
C PHE A 169 5.92 15.48 4.70
N MET A 170 5.45 15.02 5.86
CA MET A 170 6.08 13.96 6.63
C MET A 170 5.30 12.66 6.48
N LEU A 171 6.05 11.61 6.14
CA LEU A 171 5.61 10.22 6.21
C LEU A 171 6.47 9.49 7.23
N PHE A 172 5.82 8.76 8.12
CA PHE A 172 6.50 7.86 9.04
C PHE A 172 5.86 6.48 8.96
N PHE A 173 6.67 5.45 8.71
CA PHE A 173 6.20 4.07 8.73
C PHE A 173 7.27 3.12 9.28
N MET A 174 6.82 1.98 9.80
CA MET A 174 7.67 0.90 10.28
C MET A 174 7.62 -0.27 9.31
N ALA A 175 8.79 -0.80 8.95
CA ALA A 175 8.88 -2.08 8.26
C ALA A 175 8.48 -3.23 9.21
N ASN A 176 8.12 -4.38 8.63
CA ASN A 176 8.12 -5.62 9.40
C ASN A 176 9.52 -5.87 9.99
N LYS A 177 9.57 -6.44 11.21
CA LYS A 177 10.81 -6.73 11.95
C LYS A 177 11.56 -7.94 11.39
N ASP A 178 11.75 -7.97 10.08
CA ASP A 178 12.56 -8.93 9.35
C ASP A 178 13.40 -8.22 8.30
N LYS A 179 14.62 -8.72 8.11
CA LYS A 179 15.62 -8.09 7.24
C LYS A 179 15.19 -8.02 5.77
N GLU A 180 14.37 -8.96 5.32
CA GLU A 180 13.94 -9.04 3.93
C GLU A 180 12.95 -7.93 3.59
N SER A 181 11.97 -7.70 4.47
CA SER A 181 11.00 -6.60 4.35
C SER A 181 11.69 -5.23 4.43
N ALA A 182 12.59 -5.03 5.39
CA ALA A 182 13.38 -3.80 5.49
C ALA A 182 14.17 -3.52 4.20
N GLN A 183 14.90 -4.52 3.69
CA GLN A 183 15.66 -4.38 2.45
C GLN A 183 14.78 -4.11 1.22
N ARG A 184 13.58 -4.70 1.15
CA ARG A 184 12.62 -4.38 0.08
C ARG A 184 12.14 -2.93 0.17
N LEU A 185 11.87 -2.44 1.38
CA LEU A 185 11.41 -1.08 1.62
C LEU A 185 12.51 -0.05 1.35
N ASP A 186 13.76 -0.34 1.73
CA ASP A 186 14.94 0.46 1.35
C ASP A 186 15.02 0.63 -0.17
N ASN A 187 14.94 -0.49 -0.89
CA ASN A 187 14.99 -0.49 -2.35
C ASN A 187 13.81 0.28 -2.96
N LEU A 188 12.63 0.20 -2.34
CA LEU A 188 11.43 0.89 -2.79
C LEU A 188 11.59 2.41 -2.69
N ILE A 189 12.03 2.89 -1.53
CA ILE A 189 12.19 4.31 -1.22
C ILE A 189 13.35 4.93 -2.01
N ALA A 190 14.44 4.18 -2.20
CA ALA A 190 15.61 4.64 -2.94
C ALA A 190 15.32 4.69 -4.45
N ASN A 191 14.71 3.64 -5.01
CA ASN A 191 14.71 3.44 -6.47
C ASN A 191 13.38 3.72 -7.17
N LYS A 192 12.26 3.85 -6.44
CA LYS A 192 10.95 4.12 -7.05
C LYS A 192 10.41 5.49 -6.67
N THR A 193 9.56 6.02 -7.54
CA THR A 193 8.88 7.29 -7.34
C THR A 193 7.65 7.06 -6.48
N LEU A 194 7.55 7.79 -5.36
CA LEU A 194 6.35 7.79 -4.53
C LEU A 194 5.27 8.67 -5.16
N TYR A 195 4.08 8.12 -5.30
CA TYR A 195 2.86 8.84 -5.63
C TYR A 195 1.86 8.73 -4.49
N VAL A 196 1.15 9.83 -4.24
CA VAL A 196 -0.02 9.83 -3.38
C VAL A 196 -1.21 10.26 -4.20
N MET A 197 -2.28 9.47 -4.21
CA MET A 197 -3.52 9.82 -4.88
C MET A 197 -4.65 10.02 -3.87
N VAL A 198 -5.42 11.08 -4.08
CA VAL A 198 -6.63 11.41 -3.31
C VAL A 198 -7.64 12.08 -4.24
N ASP A 199 -8.92 11.72 -4.11
CA ASP A 199 -10.01 12.18 -4.99
C ASP A 199 -9.70 12.04 -6.51
N GLY A 200 -8.98 10.98 -6.90
CA GLY A 200 -8.61 10.71 -8.29
C GLY A 200 -7.47 11.58 -8.84
N VAL A 201 -6.85 12.43 -8.03
CA VAL A 201 -5.68 13.24 -8.42
C VAL A 201 -4.41 12.64 -7.82
N ALA A 202 -3.43 12.34 -8.67
CA ALA A 202 -2.12 11.83 -8.25
C ALA A 202 -1.11 12.97 -8.06
N TYR A 203 -0.41 12.93 -6.93
CA TYR A 203 0.66 13.85 -6.55
C TYR A 203 1.98 13.09 -6.57
N ASN A 204 2.91 13.51 -7.43
CA ASN A 204 4.25 12.94 -7.49
C ASN A 204 5.12 13.53 -6.38
N LEU A 205 5.51 12.69 -5.42
CA LEU A 205 6.31 13.09 -4.26
C LEU A 205 7.81 12.81 -4.43
N GLY A 206 8.22 12.22 -5.56
CA GLY A 206 9.63 12.03 -5.94
C GLY A 206 10.25 10.69 -5.54
N THR A 207 11.56 10.58 -5.76
CA THR A 207 12.41 9.40 -5.52
C THR A 207 13.50 9.72 -4.50
N ASN A 208 14.27 8.72 -4.04
CA ASN A 208 15.44 8.91 -3.18
C ASN A 208 15.10 9.63 -1.86
N LEU A 209 14.00 9.21 -1.23
CA LEU A 209 13.40 9.88 -0.08
C LEU A 209 14.09 9.57 1.26
N ILE A 210 15.39 9.24 1.24
CA ILE A 210 16.11 8.67 2.39
C ILE A 210 16.28 9.70 3.51
N ASN A 211 15.76 9.36 4.69
CA ASN A 211 16.29 9.83 5.97
C ASN A 211 16.36 8.60 6.90
N ASN A 212 17.56 8.28 7.37
CA ASN A 212 17.80 7.08 8.19
C ASN A 212 17.22 7.27 9.60
N SER A 213 16.39 6.33 10.05
CA SER A 213 16.14 6.09 11.47
C SER A 213 16.13 4.58 11.72
N ASP A 214 17.15 4.03 12.37
CA ASP A 214 17.21 2.63 12.82
C ASP A 214 16.87 1.53 11.78
N ASP A 215 16.99 0.25 12.14
CA ASP A 215 16.94 -0.86 11.16
C ASP A 215 15.55 -1.09 10.52
N TYR A 216 14.48 -0.46 11.03
CA TYR A 216 13.09 -0.72 10.61
C TYR A 216 12.19 0.52 10.60
N GLU A 217 12.71 1.70 10.91
CA GLU A 217 11.92 2.93 10.98
C GLU A 217 12.25 3.83 9.79
N TYR A 218 11.22 4.40 9.16
CA TYR A 218 11.41 5.21 7.98
C TYR A 218 10.70 6.54 8.16
N GLU A 219 11.51 7.57 8.34
CA GLU A 219 11.07 8.94 8.45
C GLU A 219 11.39 9.67 7.15
N ILE A 220 10.37 10.18 6.47
CA ILE A 220 10.51 10.79 5.15
C ILE A 220 9.95 12.20 5.18
N TYR A 221 10.79 13.16 4.81
CA TYR A 221 10.43 14.57 4.69
C TYR A 221 10.47 15.02 3.24
N ILE A 222 9.31 15.43 2.72
CA ILE A 222 9.13 15.74 1.31
C ILE A 222 8.83 17.23 1.14
N LYS A 223 9.54 17.86 0.21
CA LYS A 223 9.33 19.26 -0.17
C LYS A 223 8.91 19.35 -1.63
N GLY A 224 8.40 20.51 -2.03
CA GLY A 224 8.03 20.80 -3.41
C GLY A 224 6.54 21.11 -3.58
N SER A 225 6.17 21.51 -4.80
CA SER A 225 4.82 21.99 -5.11
C SER A 225 3.75 20.91 -4.97
N GLU A 226 4.08 19.66 -5.33
CA GLU A 226 3.12 18.54 -5.22
C GLU A 226 2.83 18.21 -3.75
N ALA A 227 3.87 18.17 -2.91
CA ALA A 227 3.73 18.02 -1.46
C ALA A 227 2.89 19.15 -0.84
N GLN A 228 3.10 20.41 -1.27
CA GLN A 228 2.30 21.56 -0.81
C GLN A 228 0.82 21.46 -1.19
N LYS A 229 0.51 20.98 -2.41
CA LYS A 229 -0.89 20.75 -2.82
C LYS A 229 -1.55 19.69 -1.94
N LEU A 230 -0.84 18.60 -1.65
CA LEU A 230 -1.31 17.56 -0.74
C LEU A 230 -1.49 18.09 0.69
N GLY A 231 -0.56 18.92 1.17
CA GLY A 231 -0.68 19.60 2.46
C GLY A 231 -1.91 20.50 2.56
N THR A 232 -2.23 21.23 1.48
CA THR A 232 -3.46 22.05 1.41
C THR A 232 -4.72 21.21 1.58
N ILE A 233 -4.74 19.98 1.04
CA ILE A 233 -5.86 19.04 1.24
C ILE A 233 -5.97 18.65 2.71
N LEU A 234 -4.87 18.29 3.37
CA LEU A 234 -4.89 17.93 4.79
C LEU A 234 -5.35 19.09 5.68
N MET A 235 -4.96 20.33 5.35
CA MET A 235 -5.43 21.53 6.03
C MET A 235 -6.94 21.70 5.89
N GLN A 236 -7.46 21.64 4.66
CA GLN A 236 -8.89 21.75 4.38
C GLN A 236 -9.68 20.62 5.07
N MET A 237 -9.13 19.40 5.09
CA MET A 237 -9.75 18.27 5.78
C MET A 237 -9.89 18.51 7.29
N ALA A 238 -8.86 19.07 7.92
CA ALA A 238 -8.91 19.40 9.35
C ALA A 238 -9.96 20.46 9.68
N GLU A 239 -10.07 21.50 8.83
CA GLU A 239 -11.08 22.56 8.99
C GLU A 239 -12.51 22.02 8.84
N THR A 240 -12.72 21.18 7.83
CA THR A 240 -14.03 20.62 7.46
C THR A 240 -14.40 19.36 8.23
N LYS A 241 -13.46 18.79 9.00
CA LYS A 241 -13.58 17.47 9.66
C LYS A 241 -13.96 16.37 8.69
N SER A 242 -13.50 16.49 7.44
CA SER A 242 -13.80 15.51 6.40
C SER A 242 -12.82 14.33 6.46
N LYS A 243 -13.30 13.19 5.95
CA LYS A 243 -12.52 11.97 5.78
C LYS A 243 -12.27 11.75 4.30
N LYS A 244 -11.03 11.43 3.92
CA LYS A 244 -10.66 11.11 2.54
C LYS A 244 -9.82 9.85 2.49
N ARG A 245 -9.95 9.12 1.37
CA ARG A 245 -9.14 7.94 1.06
C ARG A 245 -7.87 8.36 0.33
N PHE A 246 -6.74 7.86 0.79
CA PHE A 246 -5.43 8.05 0.19
C PHE A 246 -4.91 6.72 -0.33
N TYR A 247 -4.26 6.78 -1.49
CA TYR A 247 -3.54 5.67 -2.10
C TYR A 247 -2.07 6.07 -2.20
N CYS A 248 -1.21 5.43 -1.42
CA CYS A 248 0.24 5.62 -1.47
C CYS A 248 0.86 4.46 -2.24
N TYR A 249 1.49 4.74 -3.37
CA TYR A 249 2.07 3.70 -4.23
C TYR A 249 3.39 4.13 -4.87
N TRP A 250 4.19 3.15 -5.24
CA TRP A 250 5.53 3.36 -5.80
C TRP A 250 5.66 2.77 -7.20
N HIS A 251 6.16 3.57 -8.13
CA HIS A 251 6.35 3.21 -9.54
C HIS A 251 7.75 3.59 -10.04
#